data_AF-A0A838Q2T5-F1
#
_entry.id   AF-A0A838Q2T5-F1
#
_cell.length_a   1.000
_cell.length_b   1.000
_cell.length_c   1.000
_cell.angle_alpha   90.00
_cell.angle_beta   90.00
_cell.angle_gamma   90.00
#
_symmetry.space_group_name_H-M   'P 1'
#
loop_
_entity.id
_entity.type
_entity.pdbx_description
1 polymer ?
#
loop_
_entity_poly.entity_id
_entity_poly.type
_entity_poly.pdbx_seq_one_letter_code
_entity_poly.pdbx_strand_id
1 'polypeptide(L)'
;LGMLTEMARRLRRTDNLLRHRVSRNPNTEHAACTTTADRAADVIATFGGSWKFIGLSVFMLLIWMGVNVWYLRTGAFDPYPFIFLNLVLAMVTSLQAPIIMMSQNRQSQKDRLRADLDYEVNLKNELLLTEIRSLLHERERKRGAAQIHEGS
;
A
#
# COMPACT_ATOMS: atom_id res chain seq x y z
N LEU A 1 -21.96 43.30 7.01
CA LEU A 1 -22.57 42.07 6.43
C LEU A 1 -21.83 41.52 5.20
N GLY A 2 -21.41 42.33 4.21
CA GLY A 2 -20.72 41.82 3.01
C GLY A 2 -19.33 41.19 3.23
N MET A 3 -18.58 41.64 4.25
CA MET A 3 -17.23 41.11 4.53
C MET A 3 -17.25 39.66 5.06
N LEU A 4 -18.27 39.28 5.84
CA LEU A 4 -18.46 37.90 6.33
C LEU A 4 -18.86 36.96 5.20
N THR A 5 -19.70 37.43 4.27
CA THR A 5 -20.07 36.68 3.07
C THR A 5 -18.87 36.48 2.13
N GLU A 6 -17.97 37.46 2.10
CA GLU A 6 -16.74 37.39 1.29
C GLU A 6 -15.68 36.48 1.92
N MET A 7 -15.50 36.51 3.25
CA MET A 7 -14.66 35.55 3.97
C MET A 7 -15.18 34.12 3.82
N ALA A 8 -16.50 33.91 3.90
CA ALA A 8 -17.10 32.60 3.68
C ALA A 8 -16.84 32.07 2.25
N ARG A 9 -16.86 32.96 1.24
CA ARG A 9 -16.47 32.59 -0.14
C ARG A 9 -14.99 32.29 -0.27
N ARG A 10 -14.11 33.02 0.42
CA ARG A 10 -12.67 32.75 0.43
C ARG A 10 -12.33 31.43 1.12
N LEU A 11 -12.98 31.09 2.23
CA LEU A 11 -12.79 29.82 2.95
C LEU A 11 -13.20 28.60 2.08
N ARG A 12 -14.30 28.71 1.33
CA ARG A 12 -14.70 27.68 0.36
C ARG A 12 -13.69 27.50 -0.79
N ARG A 13 -13.01 28.59 -1.19
CA ARG A 13 -12.00 28.55 -2.26
C ARG A 13 -10.70 27.87 -1.79
N THR A 14 -10.32 28.05 -0.51
CA THR A 14 -9.20 27.33 0.11
C THR A 14 -9.50 25.86 0.37
N ASP A 15 -10.73 25.49 0.73
CA ASP A 15 -11.12 24.08 0.90
C ASP A 15 -10.95 23.26 -0.40
N ASN A 16 -11.28 23.87 -1.55
CA ASN A 16 -11.17 23.21 -2.85
C ASN A 16 -9.69 23.01 -3.29
N LEU A 17 -8.77 23.87 -2.85
CA LEU A 17 -7.33 23.72 -3.10
C LEU A 17 -6.68 22.67 -2.18
N LEU A 18 -7.20 22.45 -0.97
CA LEU A 18 -6.77 21.34 -0.11
C LEU A 18 -7.24 19.99 -0.66
N ARG A 19 -8.48 19.91 -1.19
CA ARG A 19 -9.00 18.70 -1.84
C ARG A 19 -8.15 18.26 -3.03
N HIS A 20 -7.55 19.20 -3.78
CA HIS A 20 -6.68 18.87 -4.92
C HIS A 20 -5.27 18.40 -4.53
N ARG A 21 -4.77 18.67 -3.32
CA ARG A 21 -3.53 18.05 -2.82
C ARG A 21 -3.75 16.61 -2.35
N VAL A 22 -4.91 16.31 -1.79
CA VAL A 22 -5.28 14.95 -1.34
C VAL A 22 -5.56 14.00 -2.52
N SER A 23 -5.90 14.52 -3.70
CA SER A 23 -6.11 13.70 -4.91
C SER A 23 -4.87 13.55 -5.80
N ARG A 24 -3.71 14.09 -5.43
CA ARG A 24 -2.47 13.84 -6.17
C ARG A 24 -2.00 12.43 -5.85
N ASN A 25 -2.54 11.48 -6.61
CA ASN A 25 -2.22 10.06 -6.58
C ASN A 25 -0.69 9.89 -6.53
N PRO A 26 -0.10 9.48 -5.39
CA PRO A 26 1.34 9.32 -5.24
C PRO A 26 1.94 8.28 -6.20
N ASN A 27 1.09 7.49 -6.89
CA ASN A 27 1.54 6.56 -7.91
C ASN A 27 2.06 7.25 -9.19
N THR A 28 1.75 8.52 -9.48
CA THR A 28 2.10 9.10 -10.80
C THR A 28 3.49 9.72 -10.89
N GLU A 29 4.19 9.97 -9.77
CA GLU A 29 5.57 10.52 -9.80
C GLU A 29 6.69 9.48 -9.57
N HIS A 30 6.36 8.24 -9.21
CA HIS A 30 7.34 7.14 -9.21
C HIS A 30 7.46 6.41 -10.56
N ALA A 31 6.67 6.80 -11.56
CA ALA A 31 6.69 6.20 -12.88
C ALA A 31 7.72 6.81 -13.85
N ALA A 32 8.41 7.90 -13.48
CA ALA A 32 9.29 8.60 -14.41
C ALA A 32 10.68 7.97 -14.58
N CYS A 33 11.08 7.04 -13.70
CA CYS A 33 12.36 6.32 -13.80
C CYS A 33 12.21 4.82 -13.44
N THR A 34 11.16 4.14 -13.90
CA THR A 34 11.17 2.67 -13.80
C THR A 34 12.13 2.12 -14.83
N THR A 35 13.29 1.67 -14.37
CA THR A 35 14.26 0.96 -15.20
C THR A 35 13.60 -0.34 -15.70
N THR A 36 14.02 -0.87 -16.85
CA THR A 36 13.50 -2.16 -17.36
C THR A 36 13.63 -3.29 -16.32
N ALA A 37 14.65 -3.21 -15.46
CA ALA A 37 14.86 -4.09 -14.31
C ALA A 37 13.74 -4.00 -13.25
N ASP A 38 13.21 -2.81 -12.96
CA ASP A 38 12.14 -2.64 -11.97
C ASP A 38 10.82 -3.26 -12.46
N ARG A 39 10.54 -3.13 -13.77
CA ARG A 39 9.36 -3.78 -14.38
C ARG A 39 9.50 -5.30 -14.40
N ALA A 40 10.70 -5.81 -14.67
CA ALA A 40 10.97 -7.25 -14.62
C ALA A 40 10.85 -7.79 -13.18
N ALA A 41 11.36 -7.06 -12.19
CA ALA A 41 11.24 -7.41 -10.78
C ALA A 41 9.77 -7.44 -10.32
N ASP A 42 8.93 -6.52 -10.79
CA ASP A 42 7.49 -6.51 -10.48
C ASP A 42 6.74 -7.70 -11.07
N VAL A 43 7.08 -8.09 -12.31
CA VAL A 43 6.54 -9.29 -12.93
C VAL A 43 7.00 -10.53 -12.19
N ILE A 44 8.28 -10.62 -11.81
CA ILE A 44 8.81 -11.76 -11.04
C ILE A 44 8.18 -11.83 -9.64
N ALA A 45 8.00 -10.70 -8.96
CA ALA A 45 7.38 -10.64 -7.63
C ALA A 45 5.90 -11.06 -7.65
N THR A 46 5.15 -10.59 -8.66
CA THR A 46 3.74 -10.99 -8.82
C THR A 46 3.58 -12.43 -9.29
N PHE A 47 4.50 -12.93 -10.12
CA PHE A 47 4.51 -14.32 -10.56
C PHE A 47 4.93 -15.28 -9.44
N GLY A 48 5.96 -14.93 -8.66
CA GLY A 48 6.46 -15.72 -7.53
C GLY A 48 5.48 -15.84 -6.37
N GLY A 49 4.54 -14.90 -6.21
CA GLY A 49 3.51 -14.93 -5.17
C GLY A 49 2.27 -15.79 -5.49
N SER A 50 2.17 -16.37 -6.68
CA SER A 50 1.01 -17.16 -7.08
C SER A 50 1.14 -18.62 -6.69
N TRP A 51 0.06 -19.23 -6.16
CA TRP A 51 -0.03 -20.67 -5.89
C TRP A 51 0.28 -21.55 -7.11
N LYS A 52 0.05 -21.04 -8.32
CA LYS A 52 0.37 -21.74 -9.57
C LYS A 52 1.87 -21.86 -9.84
N PHE A 53 2.68 -20.88 -9.41
CA PHE A 53 4.13 -20.91 -9.57
C PHE A 53 4.79 -21.98 -8.70
N ILE A 54 4.31 -22.12 -7.46
CA ILE A 54 4.76 -23.16 -6.53
C ILE A 54 4.47 -24.54 -7.14
N GLY A 55 3.26 -24.76 -7.65
CA GLY A 55 2.88 -26.01 -8.32
C GLY A 55 3.76 -26.33 -9.54
N LEU A 56 4.04 -25.34 -10.40
CA LEU A 56 4.93 -25.51 -11.55
C LEU A 56 6.37 -25.84 -11.13
N SER A 57 6.88 -25.20 -10.08
CA SER A 57 8.25 -25.39 -9.57
C SER A 57 8.44 -26.80 -9.01
N VAL A 58 7.47 -27.28 -8.23
CA VAL A 58 7.45 -28.66 -7.72
C VAL A 58 7.33 -29.66 -8.86
N PHE A 59 6.47 -29.40 -9.85
CA PHE A 59 6.31 -30.27 -11.01
C PHE A 59 7.59 -30.37 -11.85
N MET A 60 8.26 -29.24 -12.09
CA MET A 60 9.56 -29.21 -12.79
C MET A 60 10.63 -29.99 -12.03
N LEU A 61 10.67 -29.88 -10.70
CA LEU A 61 11.54 -30.67 -9.82
C LEU A 61 11.30 -32.17 -9.97
N LEU A 62 10.03 -32.59 -9.97
CA LEU A 62 9.65 -34.00 -10.15
C LEU A 62 10.05 -34.53 -11.54
N ILE A 63 9.88 -33.72 -12.60
CA ILE A 63 10.36 -34.07 -13.94
C ILE A 63 11.88 -34.22 -13.95
N TRP A 64 12.62 -33.26 -13.38
CA TRP A 64 14.08 -33.30 -13.34
C TRP A 64 14.61 -34.52 -12.61
N MET A 65 13.99 -34.85 -11.47
CA MET A 65 14.29 -36.06 -10.72
C MET A 65 13.98 -37.32 -11.54
N GLY A 66 12.82 -37.37 -12.22
CA GLY A 66 12.44 -38.50 -13.08
C GLY A 66 13.40 -38.73 -14.25
N VAL A 67 13.82 -37.65 -14.92
CA VAL A 67 14.81 -37.69 -16.01
C VAL A 67 16.17 -38.17 -15.49
N ASN A 68 16.63 -37.66 -14.33
CA ASN A 68 17.89 -38.10 -13.75
C ASN A 68 17.86 -39.56 -13.30
N VAL A 69 16.76 -40.05 -12.72
CA VAL A 69 16.60 -41.46 -12.32
C VAL A 69 16.57 -42.39 -13.54
N TRP A 70 15.93 -41.97 -14.64
CA TRP A 70 15.95 -42.73 -15.89
C TRP A 70 17.35 -42.75 -16.52
N TYR A 71 18.02 -41.59 -16.55
CA TYR A 71 19.36 -41.43 -17.09
C TYR A 71 20.44 -42.11 -16.24
N LEU A 72 20.22 -42.28 -14.93
CA LEU A 72 21.08 -43.03 -14.01
C LEU A 72 21.32 -44.48 -14.47
N ARG A 73 20.43 -45.06 -15.29
CA ARG A 73 20.61 -46.39 -15.89
C ARG A 73 21.67 -46.44 -17.00
N THR A 74 21.99 -45.30 -17.60
CA THR A 74 22.95 -45.16 -18.73
C THR A 74 24.19 -44.35 -18.36
N GLY A 75 24.12 -43.52 -17.32
CA GLY A 75 25.21 -42.72 -16.76
C GLY A 75 24.63 -41.60 -15.90
N ALA A 76 25.15 -41.36 -14.70
CA ALA A 76 24.59 -40.33 -13.82
C ALA A 76 25.01 -38.92 -14.31
N PHE A 77 24.05 -38.09 -14.76
CA PHE A 77 24.33 -36.67 -15.03
C PHE A 77 24.39 -35.86 -13.72
N ASP A 78 23.46 -36.09 -12.80
CA ASP A 78 23.44 -35.52 -11.45
C ASP A 78 23.12 -36.62 -10.41
N PRO A 79 24.14 -37.31 -9.85
CA PRO A 79 23.94 -38.33 -8.84
C PRO A 79 23.31 -37.77 -7.56
N TYR A 80 22.54 -38.61 -6.85
CA TYR A 80 22.02 -38.25 -5.52
C TYR A 80 23.20 -37.83 -4.61
N PRO A 81 23.20 -36.62 -4.00
CA PRO A 81 22.05 -35.79 -3.60
C PRO A 81 21.70 -34.59 -4.53
N PHE A 82 21.89 -34.69 -5.85
CA PHE A 82 21.54 -33.66 -6.86
C PHE A 82 22.23 -32.30 -6.64
N ILE A 83 23.56 -32.28 -6.73
CA ILE A 83 24.36 -31.09 -6.41
C ILE A 83 24.11 -29.93 -7.37
N PHE A 84 23.88 -30.21 -8.66
CA PHE A 84 23.64 -29.17 -9.66
C PHE A 84 22.27 -28.53 -9.48
N LEU A 85 21.23 -29.34 -9.26
CA LEU A 85 19.89 -28.86 -8.97
C LEU A 85 19.89 -27.96 -7.72
N ASN A 86 20.58 -28.39 -6.66
CA ASN A 86 20.70 -27.62 -5.43
C ASN A 86 21.42 -26.28 -5.66
N LEU A 87 22.49 -26.27 -6.44
CA LEU A 87 23.22 -25.05 -6.80
C LEU A 87 22.33 -24.04 -7.53
N VAL A 88 21.59 -24.48 -8.55
CA VAL A 88 20.70 -23.62 -9.33
C VAL A 88 19.57 -23.07 -8.45
N LEU A 89 18.94 -23.91 -7.63
CA LEU A 89 17.88 -23.47 -6.72
C LEU A 89 18.39 -22.46 -5.68
N ALA A 90 19.59 -22.65 -5.16
CA ALA A 90 20.21 -21.71 -4.23
C ALA A 90 20.47 -20.35 -4.90
N MET A 91 20.94 -20.33 -6.15
CA MET A 91 21.12 -19.09 -6.91
C MET A 91 19.80 -18.37 -7.18
N VAL A 92 18.75 -19.09 -7.59
CA VAL A 92 17.42 -18.50 -7.81
C VAL A 92 16.88 -17.91 -6.51
N THR A 93 16.96 -18.64 -5.41
CA THR A 93 16.50 -18.19 -4.08
C THR A 93 17.29 -16.97 -3.61
N SER A 94 18.60 -16.95 -3.83
CA SER A 94 19.47 -15.82 -3.50
C SER A 94 19.06 -14.54 -4.24
N LEU A 95 18.63 -14.64 -5.50
CA LEU A 95 18.10 -13.51 -6.26
C LEU A 95 16.67 -13.13 -5.85
N GLN A 96 15.86 -14.09 -5.40
CA GLN A 96 14.50 -13.82 -4.91
C GLN A 96 14.48 -12.96 -3.65
N ALA A 97 15.39 -13.21 -2.69
CA ALA A 97 15.42 -12.47 -1.42
C ALA A 97 15.50 -10.93 -1.57
N PRO A 98 16.44 -10.34 -2.34
CA PRO A 98 16.50 -8.90 -2.54
C PRO A 98 15.33 -8.37 -3.38
N ILE A 99 14.81 -9.13 -4.35
CA ILE A 99 13.62 -8.72 -5.12
C ILE A 99 12.41 -8.59 -4.20
N ILE A 100 12.21 -9.59 -3.32
CA ILE A 100 11.16 -9.57 -2.30
C ILE A 100 11.36 -8.39 -1.36
N MET A 101 12.59 -8.15 -0.89
CA MET A 101 12.92 -7.03 -0.01
C MET A 101 12.68 -5.67 -0.68
N MET A 102 13.02 -5.50 -1.96
CA MET A 102 12.73 -4.29 -2.73
C MET A 102 11.23 -4.08 -2.90
N SER A 103 10.48 -5.14 -3.21
CA SER A 103 9.01 -5.08 -3.32
C SER A 103 8.36 -4.74 -1.98
N GLN A 104 8.84 -5.33 -0.88
CA GLN A 104 8.40 -5.02 0.48
C GLN A 104 8.73 -3.58 0.88
N ASN A 105 9.94 -3.09 0.58
CA ASN A 105 10.34 -1.71 0.88
C ASN A 105 9.43 -0.70 0.16
N ARG A 106 9.10 -0.96 -1.11
CA ARG A 106 8.17 -0.11 -1.87
C ARG A 106 6.74 -0.16 -1.32
N GLN A 107 6.26 -1.32 -0.91
CA GLN A 107 4.93 -1.46 -0.30
C GLN A 107 4.86 -0.73 1.06
N SER A 108 5.88 -0.90 1.89
CA SER A 108 6.02 -0.23 3.20
C SER A 108 6.01 1.30 3.07
N GLN A 109 6.70 1.86 2.07
CA GLN A 109 6.65 3.31 1.82
C GLN A 109 5.24 3.79 1.47
N LYS A 110 4.48 3.04 0.65
CA LYS A 110 3.09 3.36 0.33
C LYS A 110 2.19 3.26 1.55
N ASP A 111 2.38 2.24 2.37
CA ASP A 111 1.58 2.02 3.58
C ASP A 111 1.86 3.10 4.64
N ARG A 112 3.11 3.55 4.77
CA ARG A 112 3.47 4.69 5.64
C ARG A 112 2.79 5.99 5.19
N LEU A 113 2.82 6.30 3.90
CA LEU A 113 2.16 7.50 3.38
C LEU A 113 0.63 7.46 3.60
N ARG A 114 0.01 6.28 3.43
CA ARG A 114 -1.41 6.09 3.75
C ARG A 114 -1.69 6.32 5.22
N ALA A 115 -0.85 5.78 6.11
CA ALA A 115 -0.99 5.98 7.54
C ALA A 115 -0.87 7.46 7.95
N ASP A 116 0.07 8.20 7.33
CA ASP A 116 0.23 9.64 7.58
C ASP A 116 -1.01 10.44 7.13
N LEU A 117 -1.58 10.10 5.96
CA LEU A 117 -2.81 10.72 5.47
C LEU A 117 -4.03 10.40 6.35
N ASP A 118 -4.17 9.14 6.75
CA ASP A 118 -5.25 8.71 7.64
C ASP A 118 -5.14 9.41 8.99
N TYR A 119 -3.92 9.61 9.51
CA TYR A 119 -3.67 10.37 10.73
C TYR A 119 -4.10 11.84 10.59
N GLU A 120 -3.76 12.51 9.49
CA GLU A 120 -4.16 13.90 9.25
C GLU A 120 -5.69 14.05 9.15
N VAL A 121 -6.35 13.14 8.44
CA VAL A 121 -7.81 13.10 8.34
C VAL A 121 -8.45 12.87 9.70
N ASN A 122 -7.91 11.95 10.50
CA ASN A 122 -8.42 11.68 11.84
C ASN A 122 -8.31 12.89 12.76
N LEU A 123 -7.15 13.57 12.76
CA LEU A 123 -6.94 14.79 13.54
C LEU A 123 -7.91 15.90 13.11
N LYS A 124 -8.12 16.08 11.79
CA LYS A 124 -9.09 17.06 11.27
C LYS A 124 -10.51 16.74 11.72
N ASN A 125 -10.89 15.46 11.70
CA ASN A 125 -12.22 15.03 12.16
C ASN A 125 -12.40 15.31 13.65
N GLU A 126 -11.39 15.07 14.49
CA GLU A 126 -11.43 15.36 15.92
C GLU A 126 -11.63 16.85 16.21
N LEU A 127 -10.93 17.73 15.48
CA LEU A 127 -11.11 19.18 15.58
C LEU A 127 -12.53 19.61 15.18
N LEU A 128 -13.03 19.11 14.04
CA LEU A 128 -14.39 19.41 13.57
C LEU A 128 -15.46 18.91 14.53
N LEU A 129 -15.28 17.73 15.14
CA LEU A 129 -16.19 17.20 16.15
C LEU A 129 -16.20 18.08 17.40
N THR A 130 -15.03 18.55 17.83
CA THR A 130 -14.91 19.46 18.98
C THR A 130 -15.60 20.80 18.71
N GLU A 131 -15.44 21.33 17.50
CA GLU A 131 -16.12 22.56 17.07
C GLU A 131 -17.65 22.38 16.99
N ILE A 132 -18.13 21.30 16.39
CA ILE A 132 -19.58 21.01 16.34
C ILE A 132 -20.14 20.89 17.77
N ARG A 133 -19.41 20.23 18.68
CA ARG A 133 -19.82 20.06 20.07
C ARG A 133 -19.91 21.39 20.81
N SER A 134 -18.96 22.31 20.60
CA SER A 134 -18.99 23.63 21.25
C SER A 134 -20.17 24.47 20.76
N LEU A 135 -20.47 24.44 19.45
CA LEU A 135 -21.61 25.13 18.86
C LEU A 135 -22.96 24.59 19.37
N LEU A 136 -23.06 23.26 19.58
CA LEU A 136 -24.25 22.64 20.16
C LEU A 136 -24.47 23.11 21.61
N HIS A 137 -23.43 23.07 22.44
CA HIS A 137 -23.51 23.54 23.82
C HIS A 137 -23.88 25.03 23.91
N GLU A 138 -23.36 25.88 23.01
CA GLU A 138 -23.74 27.28 22.96
C GLU A 138 -25.23 27.48 22.61
N ARG A 139 -25.74 26.71 21.64
CA ARG A 139 -27.16 26.75 21.26
C ARG A 139 -28.08 26.26 22.37
N GLU A 140 -27.73 25.18 23.06
CA GLU A 140 -28.50 24.67 24.20
C GLU A 140 -28.56 25.71 25.33
N ARG A 141 -27.44 26.37 25.62
CA ARG A 141 -27.38 27.43 26.62
C ARG A 141 -28.29 28.61 26.28
N LYS A 142 -28.28 29.05 25.01
CA LYS A 142 -29.16 30.13 24.52
C LYS A 142 -30.65 29.74 24.57
N ARG A 143 -30.98 28.49 24.21
CA ARG A 143 -32.36 27.97 24.30
C ARG A 143 -32.86 27.91 25.74
N GLY A 144 -32.03 27.42 26.66
CA GLY A 144 -32.36 27.39 28.09
C GLY A 144 -32.60 28.80 28.66
N ALA A 145 -31.76 29.78 28.31
CA ALA A 145 -31.95 31.16 28.74
C ALA A 145 -33.23 31.81 28.19
N ALA A 146 -33.61 31.50 26.95
CA ALA A 146 -34.84 32.01 26.34
C ALA A 146 -36.11 31.43 27.00
N GLN A 147 -36.12 30.13 27.35
CA GLN A 147 -37.25 29.50 28.05
C GLN A 147 -37.47 30.04 29.47
N ILE A 148 -36.41 30.45 30.17
CA ILE A 148 -36.53 31.05 31.51
C ILE A 148 -37.16 32.44 31.42
N HIS A 149 -36.87 33.21 30.37
CA HIS A 149 -37.43 34.54 30.14
C HIS A 149 -38.89 34.55 29.66
N GLU A 150 -39.36 33.51 28.96
CA GLU A 150 -40.78 33.38 28.56
C GLU A 150 -41.69 32.78 29.65
N GLY A 151 -41.11 32.13 30.67
CA GLY A 151 -41.86 31.48 31.75
C GLY A 151 -41.99 32.27 33.05
N SER A 152 -41.45 33.50 33.13
CA SER A 152 -41.59 34.45 34.26
C SER A 152 -42.41 35.65 33.86
#